data_AF-A0A7Y2ZP67-F1
#
_entry.id   AF-A0A7Y2ZP67-F1
#
_cell.length_a   1.000
_cell.length_b   1.000
_cell.length_c   1.000
_cell.angle_alpha   90.00
_cell.angle_beta   90.00
_cell.angle_gamma   90.00
#
_symmetry.space_group_name_H-M   'P 1'
#
loop_
_entity.id
_entity.type
_entity.pdbx_description
1 polymer ?
#
loop_
_entity_poly.entity_id
_entity_poly.type
_entity_poly.pdbx_seq_one_letter_code
_entity_poly.pdbx_strand_id
1 'polypeptide(L)'
;MFEAFLKARENKLKAVIASVVHLDGSSYRKPGVRMLLLEDGNMIGAVSGGCVEKDIQRQAELVFNEGQPRMMMYDGRYRLGCEGILYILLEPFKPSEECIARFQLGLKNREEFQIRSYYQTQEGPSDKLGSILSFGNDSFELTERETNETRSGLLTFDQVFPPCFKMMIFGAEHDAVVLCRYAALNGWEVSVISGPLESKTIENFPGASSFHSVSPDQ
;
A
#
# COMPACT_ATOMS: atom_id res chain seq x y z
N MET A 1 -2.79 3.30 1.23
CA MET A 1 -1.78 4.05 0.45
C MET A 1 -2.42 4.93 -0.61
N PHE A 2 -3.14 4.37 -1.60
CA PHE A 2 -3.82 5.17 -2.64
C PHE A 2 -4.73 6.27 -2.06
N GLU A 3 -5.57 5.98 -1.08
CA GLU A 3 -6.40 7.00 -0.42
C GLU A 3 -5.59 8.14 0.23
N ALA A 4 -4.48 7.80 0.90
CA ALA A 4 -3.61 8.79 1.52
C ALA A 4 -2.92 9.67 0.47
N PHE A 5 -2.50 9.07 -0.64
CA PHE A 5 -1.96 9.80 -1.79
C PHE A 5 -2.99 10.74 -2.41
N LEU A 6 -4.24 10.31 -2.59
CA LEU A 6 -5.30 11.18 -3.14
C LEU A 6 -5.51 12.42 -2.26
N LYS A 7 -5.55 12.25 -0.93
CA LYS A 7 -5.62 13.38 0.02
C LYS A 7 -4.37 14.27 -0.02
N ALA A 8 -3.19 13.68 -0.18
CA ALA A 8 -1.93 14.43 -0.30
C ALA A 8 -1.90 15.26 -1.60
N ARG A 9 -2.43 14.70 -2.69
CA ARG A 9 -2.51 15.35 -4.00
C ARG A 9 -3.41 16.59 -3.98
N GLU A 10 -4.52 16.56 -3.25
CA GLU A 10 -5.38 17.74 -3.04
C GLU A 10 -4.60 18.91 -2.40
N ASN A 11 -3.65 18.59 -1.52
CA ASN A 11 -2.74 19.55 -0.89
C ASN A 11 -1.45 19.81 -1.69
N LYS A 12 -1.37 19.29 -2.94
CA LYS A 12 -0.20 19.40 -3.83
C LYS A 12 1.10 18.87 -3.23
N LEU A 13 1.01 17.92 -2.30
CA LEU A 13 2.17 17.28 -1.70
C LEU A 13 2.68 16.17 -2.62
N LYS A 14 4.00 16.10 -2.79
CA LYS A 14 4.63 14.94 -3.43
C LYS A 14 4.53 13.71 -2.52
N ALA A 15 4.61 12.54 -3.15
CA ALA A 15 4.68 11.27 -2.45
C ALA A 15 5.83 10.40 -3.00
N VAL A 16 6.41 9.58 -2.12
CA VAL A 16 7.42 8.55 -2.43
C VAL A 16 6.92 7.25 -1.83
N ILE A 17 7.03 6.15 -2.56
CA ILE A 17 6.75 4.82 -2.05
C ILE A 17 8.07 4.08 -1.80
N ALA A 18 8.20 3.54 -0.59
CA ALA A 18 9.30 2.67 -0.21
C ALA A 18 8.79 1.23 -0.20
N SER A 19 9.42 0.36 -0.98
CA SER A 19 9.05 -1.05 -1.13
C SER A 19 10.23 -1.94 -0.77
N VAL A 20 10.06 -2.85 0.20
CA VAL A 20 11.06 -3.91 0.44
C VAL A 20 10.93 -4.92 -0.70
N VAL A 21 11.95 -5.01 -1.55
CA VAL A 21 11.95 -5.84 -2.77
C VAL A 21 12.83 -7.07 -2.64
N HIS A 22 13.82 -7.04 -1.75
CA HIS A 22 14.70 -8.17 -1.51
C HIS A 22 15.20 -8.19 -0.06
N LEU A 23 15.66 -9.37 0.36
CA LEU A 23 16.20 -9.62 1.69
C LEU A 23 17.31 -10.66 1.55
N ASP A 24 18.51 -10.30 2.00
CA ASP A 24 19.58 -11.27 2.27
C ASP A 24 19.60 -11.59 3.76
N GLY A 25 19.60 -12.87 4.12
CA GLY A 25 19.55 -13.32 5.50
C GLY A 25 18.14 -13.30 6.11
N SER A 26 18.03 -12.83 7.36
CA SER A 26 16.79 -12.86 8.14
C SER A 26 16.35 -11.47 8.58
N SER A 27 15.04 -11.24 8.52
CA SER A 27 14.41 -10.01 9.03
C SER A 27 13.00 -10.31 9.50
N TYR A 28 12.52 -9.55 10.49
CA TYR A 28 11.13 -9.59 10.94
C TYR A 28 10.14 -9.32 9.79
N ARG A 29 10.57 -8.54 8.79
CA ARG A 29 9.75 -8.13 7.65
C ARG A 29 10.31 -8.72 6.37
N LYS A 30 9.41 -9.27 5.57
CA LYS A 30 9.72 -9.92 4.30
C LYS A 30 9.50 -8.94 3.14
N PRO A 31 10.10 -9.20 1.97
CA PRO A 31 9.75 -8.52 0.73
C PRO A 31 8.22 -8.43 0.52
N GLY A 32 7.76 -7.29 -0.01
CA GLY A 32 6.35 -6.97 -0.23
C GLY A 32 5.75 -5.95 0.75
N VAL A 33 6.47 -5.62 1.82
CA VAL A 33 6.09 -4.52 2.70
C VAL A 33 6.33 -3.18 1.99
N ARG A 34 5.34 -2.28 2.07
CA ARG A 34 5.38 -0.95 1.46
C ARG A 34 4.98 0.13 2.44
N MET A 35 5.58 1.30 2.28
CA MET A 35 5.29 2.51 3.04
C MET A 35 5.21 3.70 2.08
N LEU A 36 4.23 4.58 2.28
CA LEU A 36 4.11 5.84 1.56
C LEU A 36 4.66 6.97 2.44
N LEU A 37 5.56 7.77 1.89
CA LEU A 37 6.09 8.98 2.49
C LEU A 37 5.52 10.18 1.74
N LEU A 38 5.08 11.18 2.50
CA LEU A 38 4.62 12.46 1.96
C LEU A 38 5.69 13.54 2.21
N GLU A 39 5.73 14.55 1.34
CA GLU A 39 6.71 15.65 1.40
C GLU A 39 6.63 16.47 2.69
N ASP A 40 5.49 16.45 3.39
CA ASP A 40 5.28 17.09 4.70
C ASP A 40 5.81 16.27 5.88
N GLY A 41 6.41 15.10 5.62
CA GLY A 41 6.96 14.19 6.61
C GLY A 41 5.98 13.15 7.15
N ASN A 42 4.72 13.17 6.71
CA ASN A 42 3.76 12.12 7.08
C ASN A 42 4.12 10.77 6.44
N MET A 43 3.99 9.70 7.22
CA MET A 43 4.29 8.33 6.79
C MET A 43 3.06 7.43 6.97
N ILE A 44 2.71 6.67 5.93
CA ILE A 44 1.58 5.74 5.92
C ILE A 44 2.10 4.32 5.69
N GLY A 45 1.87 3.45 6.66
CA GLY A 45 2.51 2.13 6.72
C GLY A 45 3.84 2.18 7.48
N ALA A 46 4.49 1.03 7.60
CA ALA A 46 5.78 0.90 8.27
C ALA A 46 6.57 -0.26 7.68
N VAL A 47 7.88 -0.12 7.60
CA VAL A 47 8.77 -1.20 7.14
C VAL A 47 9.11 -2.11 8.30
N SER A 48 9.60 -1.58 9.43
CA SER A 48 9.87 -2.38 10.64
C SER A 48 9.36 -1.75 11.94
N GLY A 49 8.97 -0.47 11.93
CA GLY A 49 8.49 0.27 13.11
C GLY A 49 9.62 0.71 14.04
N GLY A 50 10.83 0.96 13.51
CA GLY A 50 12.04 1.22 14.27
C GLY A 50 12.98 2.24 13.61
N CYS A 51 14.29 1.96 13.61
CA CYS A 51 15.29 2.91 13.11
C CYS A 51 15.31 3.06 11.59
N VAL A 52 14.80 2.08 10.85
CA VAL A 52 14.86 2.08 9.37
C VAL A 52 14.01 3.19 8.78
N GLU A 53 12.88 3.55 9.39
CA GLU A 53 11.97 4.59 8.91
C GLU A 53 12.65 5.95 8.79
N LYS A 54 13.53 6.30 9.73
CA LYS A 54 14.28 7.57 9.68
C LYS A 54 15.29 7.60 8.53
N ASP A 55 15.90 6.46 8.24
CA ASP A 55 16.87 6.37 7.13
C ASP A 55 16.12 6.34 5.79
N ILE A 56 14.97 5.68 5.70
CA ILE A 56 14.07 5.78 4.54
C ILE A 56 13.63 7.22 4.31
N GLN A 57 13.22 7.95 5.36
CA GLN A 57 12.80 9.34 5.25
C GLN A 57 13.90 10.23 4.66
N ARG A 58 15.14 10.08 5.14
CA ARG A 58 16.32 10.81 4.59
C ARG A 58 16.58 10.47 3.12
N GLN A 59 16.46 9.20 2.73
CA GLN A 59 16.61 8.80 1.32
C GLN A 59 15.43 9.30 0.46
N ALA A 60 14.22 9.37 1.02
CA ALA A 60 13.05 9.88 0.34
C ALA A 60 13.17 11.39 0.04
N GLU A 61 13.82 12.18 0.91
CA GLU A 61 14.14 13.59 0.62
C GLU A 61 14.94 13.75 -0.68
N LEU A 62 15.89 12.86 -0.96
CA LEU A 62 16.62 12.85 -2.22
C LEU A 62 15.69 12.55 -3.39
N VAL A 63 14.81 11.56 -3.26
CA VAL A 63 13.83 11.20 -4.31
C VAL A 63 12.82 12.33 -4.56
N PHE A 64 12.37 13.06 -3.52
CA PHE A 64 11.49 14.22 -3.68
C PHE A 64 12.13 15.36 -4.47
N ASN A 65 13.45 15.54 -4.32
CA ASN A 65 14.21 16.59 -4.97
C ASN A 65 14.65 16.20 -6.39
N GLU A 66 15.15 14.98 -6.56
CA GLU A 66 15.71 14.48 -7.82
C GLU A 66 14.62 13.95 -8.76
N GLY A 67 13.49 13.48 -8.22
CA GLY A 67 12.44 12.79 -8.99
C GLY A 67 12.86 11.41 -9.52
N GLN A 68 14.01 10.90 -9.08
CA GLN A 68 14.64 9.68 -9.57
C GLN A 68 14.49 8.53 -8.55
N PRO A 69 14.09 7.33 -8.99
CA PRO A 69 14.07 6.15 -8.12
C PRO A 69 15.46 5.78 -7.61
N ARG A 70 15.50 5.17 -6.43
CA ARG A 70 16.72 4.84 -5.72
C ARG A 70 16.61 3.50 -5.03
N MET A 71 17.69 2.73 -5.11
CA MET A 71 17.89 1.56 -4.29
C MET A 71 18.58 1.95 -2.99
N MET A 72 17.99 1.57 -1.86
CA MET A 72 18.56 1.72 -0.52
C MET A 72 18.85 0.33 0.07
N MET A 73 20.03 0.17 0.68
CA MET A 73 20.36 -1.01 1.46
C MET A 73 20.32 -0.67 2.95
N TYR A 74 19.70 -1.54 3.75
CA TYR A 74 19.65 -1.38 5.20
C TYR A 74 20.14 -2.63 5.91
N ASP A 75 21.27 -2.52 6.59
CA ASP A 75 21.85 -3.61 7.36
C ASP A 75 21.20 -3.69 8.76
N GLY A 76 20.36 -4.71 8.97
CA GLY A 76 19.66 -4.94 10.21
C GLY A 76 20.55 -5.41 11.37
N ARG A 77 21.76 -5.91 11.08
CA ARG A 77 22.67 -6.51 12.08
C ARG A 77 23.10 -5.52 13.15
N TYR A 78 23.26 -4.25 12.79
CA TYR A 78 23.75 -3.22 13.69
C TYR A 78 22.66 -2.54 14.54
N ARG A 79 21.37 -2.68 14.16
CA ARG A 79 20.32 -1.79 14.68
C ARG A 79 18.96 -2.42 14.98
N LEU A 80 18.68 -3.62 14.46
CA LEU A 80 17.35 -4.26 14.57
C LEU A 80 17.37 -5.61 15.31
N GLY A 81 18.55 -6.13 15.68
CA GLY A 81 18.67 -7.49 16.22
C GLY A 81 18.26 -8.59 15.22
N CYS A 82 18.23 -8.24 13.92
CA CYS A 82 17.93 -9.14 12.81
C CYS A 82 19.23 -9.39 12.02
N GLU A 83 19.47 -10.63 11.61
CA GLU A 83 20.66 -11.03 10.86
C GLU A 83 20.42 -10.95 9.35
N GLY A 84 20.15 -9.75 8.82
CA GLY A 84 19.87 -9.59 7.39
C GLY A 84 19.94 -8.16 6.85
N ILE A 85 20.05 -8.08 5.52
CA ILE A 85 20.13 -6.83 4.75
C ILE A 85 18.83 -6.66 3.96
N LEU A 86 18.13 -5.56 4.21
CA LEU A 86 16.93 -5.19 3.47
C LEU A 86 17.31 -4.37 2.25
N TYR A 87 16.70 -4.71 1.12
CA TYR A 87 16.78 -3.96 -0.12
C TYR A 87 15.45 -3.24 -0.31
N ILE A 88 15.49 -1.92 -0.20
CA ILE A 88 14.33 -1.04 -0.24
C ILE A 88 14.38 -0.17 -1.50
N LEU A 89 13.45 -0.40 -2.42
CA LEU A 89 13.23 0.47 -3.57
C LEU A 89 12.44 1.70 -3.12
N LEU A 90 13.01 2.89 -3.29
CA LEU A 90 12.30 4.15 -3.17
C LEU A 90 12.03 4.68 -4.56
N GLU A 91 10.78 4.95 -4.88
CA GLU A 91 10.39 5.59 -6.14
C GLU A 91 9.38 6.71 -5.85
N PRO A 92 9.34 7.78 -6.67
CA PRO A 92 8.22 8.72 -6.61
C PRO A 92 6.89 7.95 -6.67
N PHE A 93 5.82 8.48 -6.11
CA PHE A 93 4.51 7.88 -6.26
C PHE A 93 3.62 8.87 -6.99
N LYS A 94 3.49 8.64 -8.30
CA LYS A 94 2.77 9.49 -9.24
C LYS A 94 2.03 8.62 -10.26
N PRO A 95 1.05 7.81 -9.83
CA PRO A 95 0.24 7.04 -10.75
C PRO A 95 -0.60 7.98 -11.64
N SER A 96 -0.83 7.59 -12.89
CA SER A 96 -1.70 8.33 -13.81
C SER A 96 -3.17 8.28 -13.36
N GLU A 97 -4.02 9.15 -13.92
CA GLU A 97 -5.46 9.12 -13.61
C GLU A 97 -6.12 7.80 -14.05
N GLU A 98 -5.67 7.22 -15.17
CA GLU A 98 -6.12 5.92 -15.65
C GLU A 98 -5.77 4.80 -14.65
N CYS A 99 -4.55 4.83 -14.10
CA CYS A 99 -4.13 3.89 -13.07
C CYS A 99 -5.03 4.00 -11.83
N ILE A 100 -5.32 5.22 -11.38
CA ILE A 100 -6.16 5.46 -10.20
C ILE A 100 -7.59 4.99 -10.44
N ALA A 101 -8.18 5.36 -11.58
CA ALA A 101 -9.54 4.95 -11.95
C ALA A 101 -9.65 3.43 -12.07
N ARG A 102 -8.67 2.78 -12.72
CA ARG A 102 -8.63 1.32 -12.87
C ARG A 102 -8.46 0.61 -11.52
N PHE A 103 -7.65 1.17 -10.63
CA PHE A 103 -7.47 0.65 -9.28
C PHE A 103 -8.77 0.71 -8.48
N GLN A 104 -9.47 1.85 -8.49
CA GLN A 104 -10.77 2.00 -7.83
C GLN A 104 -11.82 1.03 -8.39
N LEU A 105 -11.87 0.87 -9.72
CA LEU A 105 -12.76 -0.09 -10.37
C LEU A 105 -12.44 -1.53 -9.96
N GLY A 106 -11.17 -1.91 -9.94
CA GLY A 106 -10.73 -3.24 -9.54
C GLY A 106 -11.08 -3.56 -8.09
N LEU A 107 -10.92 -2.60 -7.17
CA LEU A 107 -11.37 -2.75 -5.78
C LEU A 107 -12.90 -2.95 -5.69
N LYS A 108 -13.68 -2.14 -6.42
CA LYS A 108 -15.14 -2.25 -6.45
C LYS A 108 -15.61 -3.60 -7.00
N ASN A 109 -14.96 -4.08 -8.06
CA ASN A 109 -15.27 -5.37 -8.68
C ASN A 109 -14.68 -6.56 -7.94
N ARG A 110 -13.89 -6.31 -6.88
CA ARG A 110 -13.18 -7.34 -6.11
C ARG A 110 -12.29 -8.18 -7.02
N GLU A 111 -11.50 -7.49 -7.83
CA GLU A 111 -10.50 -8.08 -8.72
C GLU A 111 -9.16 -8.21 -7.98
N GLU A 112 -8.44 -9.29 -8.27
CA GLU A 112 -7.04 -9.43 -7.89
C GLU A 112 -6.17 -8.49 -8.73
N PHE A 113 -5.10 -7.97 -8.13
CA PHE A 113 -4.08 -7.22 -8.85
C PHE A 113 -2.68 -7.65 -8.43
N GLN A 114 -1.69 -7.32 -9.26
CA GLN A 114 -0.29 -7.60 -9.01
C GLN A 114 0.51 -6.31 -9.00
N ILE A 115 1.54 -6.24 -8.15
CA ILE A 115 2.62 -5.26 -8.28
C ILE A 115 3.91 -6.01 -8.55
N ARG A 116 4.54 -5.69 -9.68
CA ARG A 116 5.88 -6.14 -10.05
C ARG A 116 6.85 -4.98 -9.88
N SER A 117 7.81 -5.14 -8.96
CA SER A 117 8.89 -4.17 -8.76
C SER A 117 10.15 -4.63 -9.48
N TYR A 118 10.73 -3.74 -10.28
CA TYR A 118 12.00 -3.94 -10.99
C TYR A 118 13.12 -3.24 -10.22
N TYR A 119 14.15 -4.00 -9.84
CA TYR A 119 15.20 -3.50 -8.97
C TYR A 119 16.57 -4.07 -9.31
N GLN A 120 17.60 -3.47 -8.72
CA GLN A 120 18.97 -3.96 -8.70
C GLN A 120 19.44 -4.05 -7.24
N THR A 121 20.48 -4.82 -6.93
CA THR A 121 21.01 -4.89 -5.57
C THR A 121 22.01 -3.78 -5.25
N GLN A 122 22.54 -3.09 -6.26
CA GLN A 122 23.46 -1.98 -6.06
C GLN A 122 22.72 -0.73 -5.55
N GLU A 123 23.18 -0.18 -4.43
CA GLU A 123 22.66 1.05 -3.84
C GLU A 123 22.89 2.27 -4.75
N GLY A 124 21.93 3.19 -4.75
CA GLY A 124 22.02 4.44 -5.51
C GLY A 124 20.84 4.68 -6.45
N PRO A 125 20.83 5.85 -7.12
CA PRO A 125 19.77 6.23 -8.03
C PRO A 125 19.86 5.45 -9.35
N SER A 126 18.72 5.16 -9.97
CA SER A 126 18.66 4.56 -11.31
C SER A 126 17.28 4.75 -11.94
N ASP A 127 17.25 5.29 -13.16
CA ASP A 127 16.02 5.50 -13.91
C ASP A 127 15.38 4.19 -14.42
N LYS A 128 16.06 3.05 -14.31
CA LYS A 128 15.51 1.75 -14.70
C LYS A 128 14.59 1.16 -13.64
N LEU A 129 14.78 1.54 -12.37
CA LEU A 129 14.03 0.97 -11.24
C LEU A 129 12.61 1.50 -11.20
N GLY A 130 11.66 0.72 -10.70
CA GLY A 130 10.29 1.16 -10.50
C GLY A 130 9.32 -0.01 -10.46
N SER A 131 8.04 0.29 -10.23
CA SER A 131 7.02 -0.73 -10.09
C SER A 131 5.89 -0.58 -11.10
N ILE A 132 5.45 -1.70 -11.65
CA ILE A 132 4.23 -1.81 -12.45
C ILE A 132 3.13 -2.42 -11.59
N LEU A 133 1.95 -1.80 -11.61
CA LEU A 133 0.70 -2.34 -11.12
C LEU A 133 -0.10 -2.91 -12.28
N SER A 134 -0.60 -4.14 -12.15
CA SER A 134 -1.35 -4.81 -13.20
C SER A 134 -2.67 -5.39 -12.69
N PHE A 135 -3.72 -5.24 -13.50
CA PHE A 135 -4.99 -5.93 -13.36
C PHE A 135 -5.25 -6.76 -14.63
N GLY A 136 -5.05 -8.08 -14.59
CA GLY A 136 -5.17 -8.91 -15.79
C GLY A 136 -4.26 -8.42 -16.91
N ASN A 137 -4.84 -7.89 -17.99
CA ASN A 137 -4.11 -7.35 -19.14
C ASN A 137 -3.77 -5.86 -19.04
N ASP A 138 -4.39 -5.13 -18.10
CA ASP A 138 -4.12 -3.71 -17.91
C ASP A 138 -2.86 -3.56 -17.03
N SER A 139 -1.94 -2.68 -17.41
CA SER A 139 -0.72 -2.43 -16.65
C SER A 139 -0.37 -0.95 -16.63
N PHE A 140 0.08 -0.48 -15.47
CA PHE A 140 0.34 0.93 -15.19
C PHE A 140 1.62 1.07 -14.36
N GLU A 141 2.43 2.08 -14.66
CA GLU A 141 3.54 2.46 -13.79
C GLU A 141 3.00 3.10 -12.50
N LEU A 142 3.59 2.78 -11.34
CA LEU A 142 3.32 3.53 -10.11
C LEU A 142 3.89 4.96 -10.16
N THR A 143 4.86 5.19 -11.05
CA THR A 143 5.39 6.51 -11.39
C THR A 143 5.27 6.74 -12.89
N GLU A 144 4.36 7.61 -13.29
CA GLU A 144 4.29 8.05 -14.68
C GLU A 144 5.50 8.92 -15.03
N ARG A 145 6.35 8.40 -15.92
CA ARG A 145 7.58 9.06 -16.39
C ARG A 145 7.94 8.61 -17.81
N GLU A 146 8.53 9.52 -18.56
CA GLU A 146 9.16 9.20 -19.83
C GLU A 146 10.58 8.66 -19.56
N THR A 147 10.77 7.35 -19.68
CA THR A 147 12.10 6.74 -19.64
C THR A 147 12.38 6.00 -20.94
N ASN A 148 13.51 6.33 -21.56
CA ASN A 148 14.03 5.63 -22.75
C ASN A 148 14.86 4.41 -22.36
N GLU A 149 15.06 4.15 -21.07
CA GLU A 149 15.90 3.06 -20.61
C GLU A 149 15.12 1.74 -20.50
N THR A 150 15.67 0.70 -21.12
CA THR A 150 15.12 -0.65 -20.98
C THR A 150 15.44 -1.23 -19.61
N ARG A 151 14.45 -1.91 -18.99
CA ARG A 151 14.60 -2.65 -17.74
C ARG A 151 15.41 -3.95 -17.86
N SER A 152 16.25 -4.05 -18.91
CA SER A 152 17.07 -5.22 -19.17
C SER A 152 18.11 -5.44 -18.06
N GLY A 153 18.24 -6.67 -17.58
CA GLY A 153 19.18 -7.04 -16.52
C GLY A 153 18.75 -6.70 -15.09
N LEU A 154 17.54 -6.16 -14.89
CA LEU A 154 16.98 -5.95 -13.55
C LEU A 154 16.40 -7.24 -12.98
N LEU A 155 16.47 -7.36 -11.66
CA LEU A 155 15.74 -8.36 -10.88
C LEU A 155 14.28 -7.93 -10.75
N THR A 156 13.40 -8.89 -10.47
CA THR A 156 11.98 -8.63 -10.25
C THR A 156 11.51 -9.19 -8.91
N PHE A 157 10.60 -8.47 -8.27
CA PHE A 157 9.85 -8.93 -7.12
C PHE A 157 8.36 -8.80 -7.43
N ASP A 158 7.66 -9.93 -7.39
CA ASP A 158 6.24 -10.04 -7.71
C ASP A 158 5.41 -10.22 -6.44
N GLN A 159 4.36 -9.40 -6.30
CA GLN A 159 3.37 -9.59 -5.25
C GLN A 159 1.96 -9.50 -5.80
N VAL A 160 1.19 -10.54 -5.52
CA VAL A 160 -0.23 -10.64 -5.86
C VAL A 160 -1.06 -10.20 -4.65
N PHE A 161 -2.09 -9.40 -4.91
CA PHE A 161 -3.00 -8.84 -3.94
C PHE A 161 -4.42 -9.36 -4.23
N PRO A 162 -4.90 -10.36 -3.46
CA PRO A 162 -6.28 -10.79 -3.59
C PRO A 162 -7.23 -9.68 -3.10
N PRO A 163 -8.51 -9.73 -3.48
CA PRO A 163 -9.52 -8.80 -3.00
C PRO A 163 -9.61 -8.80 -1.46
N CYS A 164 -9.83 -7.63 -0.86
CA CYS A 164 -9.98 -7.51 0.61
C CYS A 164 -11.04 -8.47 1.13
N PHE A 165 -10.75 -9.18 2.23
CA PHE A 165 -11.73 -10.07 2.86
C PHE A 165 -13.02 -9.30 3.18
N LYS A 166 -14.17 -9.90 2.86
CA LYS A 166 -15.48 -9.32 3.12
C LYS A 166 -16.16 -10.08 4.25
N MET A 167 -16.67 -9.35 5.24
CA MET A 167 -17.50 -9.89 6.32
C MET A 167 -18.88 -9.26 6.28
N MET A 168 -19.90 -10.12 6.33
CA MET A 168 -21.29 -9.71 6.52
C MET A 168 -21.70 -10.07 7.94
N ILE A 169 -22.09 -9.07 8.73
CA ILE A 169 -22.56 -9.24 10.10
C ILE A 169 -24.07 -9.10 10.11
N PHE A 170 -24.78 -10.18 10.45
CA PHE A 170 -26.24 -10.17 10.59
C PHE A 170 -26.60 -9.96 12.06
N GLY A 171 -27.25 -8.84 12.35
CA GLY A 171 -27.50 -8.35 13.70
C GLY A 171 -26.71 -7.08 14.01
N ALA A 172 -27.31 -6.19 14.81
CA ALA A 172 -26.75 -4.88 15.14
C ALA A 172 -26.64 -4.67 16.67
N GLU A 173 -26.54 -5.76 17.43
CA GLU A 173 -26.35 -5.72 18.87
C GLU A 173 -24.92 -5.32 19.25
N HIS A 174 -24.67 -5.17 20.56
CA HIS A 174 -23.39 -4.65 21.06
C HIS A 174 -22.17 -5.50 20.64
N ASP A 175 -22.34 -6.81 20.53
CA ASP A 175 -21.31 -7.74 20.05
C ASP A 175 -20.97 -7.53 18.57
N ALA A 176 -21.95 -7.22 17.72
CA ALA A 176 -21.76 -6.89 16.32
C ALA A 176 -20.89 -5.63 16.13
N VAL A 177 -21.04 -4.62 17.00
CA VAL A 177 -20.20 -3.41 16.99
C VAL A 177 -18.74 -3.75 17.27
N VAL A 178 -18.50 -4.60 18.28
CA VAL A 178 -17.15 -5.03 18.66
C VAL A 178 -16.51 -5.88 17.56
N LEU A 179 -17.25 -6.84 17.00
CA LEU A 179 -16.80 -7.68 15.89
C LEU A 179 -16.46 -6.83 14.66
N CYS A 180 -17.33 -5.90 14.29
CA CYS A 180 -17.10 -4.96 13.19
C CYS A 180 -15.77 -4.22 13.36
N ARG A 181 -15.50 -3.68 14.56
CA ARG A 181 -14.27 -2.96 14.84
C ARG A 181 -13.03 -3.84 14.65
N TYR A 182 -13.05 -5.08 15.13
CA TYR A 182 -11.91 -5.99 14.95
C TYR A 182 -11.71 -6.36 13.48
N ALA A 183 -12.78 -6.65 12.75
CA ALA A 183 -12.69 -6.97 11.32
C ALA A 183 -12.16 -5.76 10.52
N ALA A 184 -12.66 -4.56 10.78
CA ALA A 184 -12.19 -3.33 10.14
C ALA A 184 -10.71 -3.04 10.45
N LEU A 185 -10.25 -3.27 11.68
CA LEU A 185 -8.83 -3.13 12.05
C LEU A 185 -7.90 -4.13 11.33
N ASN A 186 -8.43 -5.27 10.88
CA ASN A 186 -7.71 -6.22 10.03
C ASN A 186 -7.78 -5.86 8.53
N GLY A 187 -8.37 -4.72 8.18
CA GLY A 187 -8.52 -4.27 6.80
C GLY A 187 -9.62 -5.00 6.03
N TRP A 188 -10.59 -5.61 6.71
CA TRP A 188 -11.71 -6.29 6.05
C TRP A 188 -12.78 -5.27 5.64
N GLU A 189 -13.44 -5.56 4.51
CA GLU A 189 -14.65 -4.84 4.09
C GLU A 189 -15.83 -5.40 4.89
N VAL A 190 -16.40 -4.59 5.80
CA VAL A 190 -17.46 -5.04 6.72
C VAL A 190 -18.79 -4.43 6.32
N SER A 191 -19.79 -5.29 6.05
CA SER A 191 -21.17 -4.88 5.86
C SER A 191 -21.99 -5.36 7.05
N VAL A 192 -22.73 -4.46 7.68
CA VAL A 192 -23.65 -4.77 8.78
C VAL A 192 -25.08 -4.79 8.24
N ILE A 193 -25.82 -5.85 8.55
CA ILE A 193 -27.20 -6.07 8.12
C ILE A 193 -28.06 -6.22 9.37
N SER A 194 -29.09 -5.39 9.48
CA SER A 194 -30.03 -5.38 10.60
C SER A 194 -31.48 -5.47 10.11
N GLY A 195 -32.38 -5.72 11.05
CA GLY A 195 -33.82 -5.66 10.78
C GLY A 195 -34.30 -4.24 10.48
N PRO A 196 -35.48 -4.08 9.87
CA PRO A 196 -35.95 -2.79 9.35
C PRO A 196 -36.30 -1.77 10.45
N LEU A 197 -36.47 -2.24 11.69
CA LEU A 197 -36.78 -1.41 12.86
C LEU A 197 -35.53 -1.01 13.66
N GLU A 198 -34.34 -1.38 13.21
CA GLU A 198 -33.10 -0.99 13.89
C GLU A 198 -32.88 0.52 13.80
N SER A 199 -32.62 1.12 14.97
CA SER A 199 -32.36 2.55 15.15
C SER A 199 -30.89 2.93 14.91
N LYS A 200 -29.97 1.98 15.05
CA LYS A 200 -28.55 2.20 14.80
C LYS A 200 -28.29 2.49 13.32
N THR A 201 -27.23 3.24 13.07
CA THR A 201 -26.74 3.60 11.74
C THR A 201 -25.28 3.17 11.59
N ILE A 202 -24.69 3.42 10.42
CA ILE A 202 -23.26 3.17 10.17
C ILE A 202 -22.35 3.89 11.18
N GLU A 203 -22.78 5.01 11.77
CA GLU A 203 -22.02 5.74 12.79
C GLU A 203 -21.81 4.93 14.08
N ASN A 204 -22.70 3.97 14.36
CA ASN A 204 -22.57 3.05 15.49
C ASN A 204 -21.57 1.91 15.23
N PHE A 205 -21.08 1.76 13.99
CA PHE A 205 -20.15 0.71 13.57
C PHE A 205 -18.87 1.32 12.97
N PRO A 206 -17.97 1.87 13.81
CA PRO A 206 -16.74 2.49 13.32
C PRO A 206 -15.90 1.54 12.47
N GLY A 207 -15.63 1.95 11.23
CA GLY A 207 -14.86 1.15 10.25
C GLY A 207 -15.70 0.23 9.38
N ALA A 208 -17.03 0.15 9.57
CA ALA A 208 -17.92 -0.52 8.63
C ALA A 208 -17.87 0.15 7.26
N SER A 209 -17.86 -0.66 6.20
CA SER A 209 -17.94 -0.22 4.81
C SER A 209 -19.39 0.09 4.40
N SER A 210 -20.36 -0.62 4.98
CA SER A 210 -21.78 -0.34 4.77
C SER A 210 -22.66 -0.81 5.93
N PHE A 211 -23.84 -0.20 6.06
CA PHE A 211 -24.88 -0.60 7.00
C PHE A 211 -26.22 -0.65 6.25
N HIS A 212 -26.97 -1.74 6.42
CA HIS A 212 -28.24 -1.98 5.73
C HIS A 212 -29.31 -2.40 6.75
N SER A 213 -30.31 -1.55 6.96
CA SER A 213 -31.56 -1.94 7.64
C SER A 213 -32.53 -2.45 6.58
N VAL A 214 -32.75 -3.75 6.51
CA VAL A 214 -33.55 -4.40 5.47
C VAL A 214 -34.63 -5.28 6.07
N SER A 215 -35.77 -5.38 5.37
CA SER A 215 -36.79 -6.39 5.66
C SER A 215 -36.30 -7.75 5.16
N PRO A 216 -36.65 -8.87 5.81
CA PRO A 216 -36.30 -10.22 5.33
C PRO A 216 -36.78 -10.54 3.90
N ASP A 217 -37.76 -9.78 3.38
CA ASP A 217 -38.38 -9.99 2.07
C ASP A 217 -37.71 -9.20 0.92
N GLN A 218 -36.59 -8.51 1.16
CA GLN A 218 -35.87 -7.67 0.18
C GLN A 218 -34.43 -8.09 -0.06
#